data_AF-A3IKI2-F1
#
_entry.id   AF-A3IKI2-F1
#
_cell.length_a   1.000
_cell.length_b   1.000
_cell.length_c   1.000
_cell.angle_alpha   90.00
_cell.angle_beta   90.00
_cell.angle_gamma   90.00
#
_symmetry.space_group_name_H-M   'P 1'
#
loop_
_entity.id
_entity.type
_entity.pdbx_description
1 polymer ?
#
loop_
_entity_poly.entity_id
_entity_poly.type
_entity_poly.pdbx_seq_one_letter_code
_entity_poly.pdbx_strand_id
1 'polypeptide(L)'
;MVNTSADARRFFIVGIGASAGGIEALKRFFSNLPDDPQAAFVVMQHVSPNHPSMMPEIIQRETNLPVAAIEDEVAVEPGHIYVLPPGYNVELEDNRLRLRELTRNFANTIDNFFYSLATNWGEKTIAIILSGTGEDGQEGLQAVSRVGGIALSQSPETAQFETMPNSAIGMGIAD
;
A
#
# COMPACT_ATOMS: atom_id res chain seq x y z
N MET A 1 -17.25 27.54 -21.26
CA MET A 1 -17.22 26.13 -20.82
C MET A 1 -15.88 25.91 -20.15
N VAL A 2 -15.84 25.85 -18.82
CA VAL A 2 -14.59 25.71 -18.07
C VAL A 2 -14.30 24.22 -17.91
N ASN A 3 -13.12 23.86 -18.37
CA ASN A 3 -12.51 22.53 -18.36
C ASN A 3 -12.48 21.97 -16.93
N THR A 4 -13.20 20.88 -16.66
CA THR A 4 -13.35 20.30 -15.30
C THR A 4 -12.53 19.02 -15.10
N SER A 5 -11.54 18.73 -15.94
CA SER A 5 -10.77 17.48 -15.88
C SER A 5 -9.34 17.60 -15.31
N ALA A 6 -8.96 18.74 -14.73
CA ALA A 6 -7.58 19.00 -14.31
C ALA A 6 -7.33 18.94 -12.79
N ASP A 7 -8.32 18.56 -11.97
CA ASP A 7 -8.25 18.74 -10.50
C ASP A 7 -8.74 17.52 -9.70
N ALA A 8 -8.62 16.32 -10.27
CA ALA A 8 -9.05 15.08 -9.63
C ALA A 8 -8.01 14.46 -8.66
N ARG A 9 -6.73 14.89 -8.72
CA ARG A 9 -5.63 14.32 -7.92
C ARG A 9 -5.15 15.28 -6.83
N ARG A 10 -6.07 15.68 -5.93
CA ARG A 10 -5.78 16.62 -4.84
C ARG A 10 -5.06 16.02 -3.63
N PHE A 11 -4.92 14.69 -3.57
CA PHE A 11 -4.38 13.96 -2.44
C PHE A 11 -3.42 12.85 -2.88
N PHE A 12 -2.58 12.39 -1.96
CA PHE A 12 -1.66 11.27 -2.21
C PHE A 12 -2.36 9.93 -2.01
N ILE A 13 -2.03 8.94 -2.83
CA ILE A 13 -2.34 7.53 -2.53
C ILE A 13 -1.07 6.88 -1.97
N VAL A 14 -1.18 6.35 -0.75
CA VAL A 14 -0.11 5.67 -0.04
C VAL A 14 -0.34 4.16 -0.12
N GLY A 15 0.45 3.47 -0.94
CA GLY A 15 0.51 2.01 -0.95
C GLY A 15 1.46 1.51 0.15
N ILE A 16 1.01 0.60 1.00
CA ILE A 16 1.81 0.04 2.10
C ILE A 16 1.88 -1.48 1.98
N GLY A 17 3.09 -1.99 1.71
CA GLY A 17 3.38 -3.42 1.63
C GLY A 17 4.01 -3.94 2.92
N ALA A 18 3.52 -5.07 3.43
CA ALA A 18 4.00 -5.70 4.65
C ALA A 18 3.86 -7.23 4.62
N SER A 19 4.68 -7.94 5.40
CA SER A 19 4.65 -9.41 5.48
C SER A 19 4.91 -9.86 6.93
N ALA A 20 5.88 -10.75 7.19
CA ALA A 20 6.23 -11.15 8.55
C ALA A 20 6.56 -9.95 9.44
N GLY A 21 5.93 -9.87 10.62
CA GLY A 21 6.06 -8.73 11.54
C GLY A 21 5.34 -7.45 11.11
N GLY A 22 4.64 -7.48 9.97
CA GLY A 22 3.92 -6.33 9.42
C GLY A 22 2.80 -5.80 10.31
N ILE A 23 2.17 -6.65 11.12
CA ILE A 23 1.08 -6.23 12.02
C ILE A 23 1.55 -5.16 13.02
N GLU A 24 2.67 -5.37 13.70
CA GLU A 24 3.20 -4.39 14.66
C GLU A 24 3.74 -3.14 13.96
N ALA A 25 4.30 -3.27 12.76
CA ALA A 25 4.73 -2.14 11.95
C ALA A 25 3.54 -1.26 11.51
N LEU A 26 2.46 -1.88 11.03
CA LEU A 26 1.23 -1.21 10.63
C LEU A 26 0.56 -0.52 11.82
N LYS A 27 0.47 -1.18 12.98
CA LYS A 27 -0.09 -0.56 14.19
C LYS A 27 0.66 0.70 14.57
N ARG A 28 1.99 0.63 14.62
CA ARG A 28 2.85 1.79 14.93
C ARG A 28 2.72 2.90 13.88
N PHE A 29 2.60 2.56 12.61
CA PHE A 29 2.41 3.54 11.53
C PHE A 29 1.08 4.29 11.73
N PHE A 30 -0.02 3.56 11.86
CA PHE A 30 -1.36 4.17 11.95
C PHE A 30 -1.62 4.88 13.29
N SER A 31 -1.01 4.43 14.40
CA SER A 31 -1.11 5.11 15.70
C SER A 31 -0.43 6.47 15.75
N ASN A 32 0.41 6.80 14.76
CA ASN A 32 1.12 8.07 14.67
C ASN A 32 0.65 8.93 13.49
N LEU A 33 -0.39 8.49 12.78
CA LEU A 33 -0.94 9.21 11.65
C LEU A 33 -1.79 10.40 12.15
N PRO A 34 -1.72 11.59 11.52
CA PRO A 34 -2.62 12.68 11.86
C PRO A 34 -4.07 12.35 11.50
N ASP A 35 -5.03 13.01 12.15
CA ASP A 35 -6.47 12.78 11.92
C ASP A 35 -6.96 13.24 10.52
N ASP A 36 -6.20 14.10 9.82
CA ASP A 36 -6.49 14.54 8.46
C ASP A 36 -5.22 14.54 7.58
N PRO A 37 -4.77 13.36 7.10
CA PRO A 37 -3.50 13.23 6.40
C PRO A 37 -3.51 13.73 4.94
N GLN A 38 -4.65 14.23 4.42
CA GLN A 38 -4.81 14.61 3.00
C GLN A 38 -4.28 13.51 2.04
N ALA A 39 -4.53 12.25 2.40
CA ALA A 39 -4.07 11.07 1.70
C ALA A 39 -5.04 9.90 1.91
N ALA A 40 -5.02 8.94 0.99
CA ALA A 40 -5.69 7.65 1.13
C ALA A 40 -4.63 6.55 1.28
N PHE A 41 -4.95 5.48 2.00
CA PHE A 41 -4.00 4.39 2.27
C PHE A 41 -4.55 3.08 1.72
N VAL A 42 -3.70 2.32 1.04
CA VAL A 42 -4.01 0.97 0.56
C VAL A 42 -2.98 0.02 1.12
N VAL A 43 -3.42 -0.92 1.94
CA VAL A 43 -2.58 -1.82 2.74
C VAL A 43 -2.63 -3.23 2.17
N MET A 44 -1.46 -3.74 1.78
CA MET A 44 -1.25 -5.13 1.37
C MET A 44 -0.38 -5.81 2.42
N GLN A 45 -1.04 -6.57 3.29
CA GLN A 45 -0.38 -7.45 4.24
C GLN A 45 -0.42 -8.87 3.68
N HIS A 46 0.73 -9.50 3.47
CA HIS A 46 0.77 -10.92 3.13
C HIS A 46 0.16 -11.74 4.27
N VAL A 47 -0.97 -12.38 3.96
CA VAL A 47 -1.75 -13.25 4.86
C VAL A 47 -2.11 -14.54 4.15
N SER A 48 -2.29 -15.61 4.92
CA SER A 48 -2.79 -16.87 4.37
C SER A 48 -4.21 -16.68 3.81
N PRO A 49 -4.52 -17.16 2.60
CA PRO A 49 -5.87 -17.07 2.02
C PRO A 49 -6.88 -17.98 2.73
N ASN A 50 -6.41 -18.93 3.54
CA ASN A 50 -7.25 -19.94 4.18
C ASN A 50 -7.92 -19.45 5.49
N HIS A 51 -7.59 -18.23 5.94
CA HIS A 51 -8.12 -17.68 7.18
C HIS A 51 -8.68 -16.28 6.92
N PRO A 52 -9.83 -15.93 7.53
CA PRO A 52 -10.29 -14.55 7.56
C PRO A 52 -9.20 -13.63 8.11
N SER A 53 -8.95 -12.53 7.41
CA SER A 53 -8.05 -11.50 7.91
C SER A 53 -8.81 -10.61 8.88
N MET A 54 -8.20 -10.35 10.03
CA MET A 54 -8.70 -9.38 11.02
C MET A 54 -7.97 -8.04 10.90
N MET A 55 -7.29 -7.81 9.77
CA MET A 55 -6.47 -6.62 9.61
C MET A 55 -7.25 -5.30 9.62
N PRO A 56 -8.44 -5.18 9.00
CA PRO A 56 -9.24 -3.97 9.12
C PRO A 56 -9.51 -3.63 10.60
N GLU A 57 -9.91 -4.60 11.41
CA GLU A 57 -10.24 -4.41 12.83
C GLU A 57 -9.01 -4.12 13.68
N ILE A 58 -7.86 -4.72 13.34
CA ILE A 58 -6.59 -4.42 14.01
C ILE A 58 -6.18 -2.98 13.73
N ILE A 59 -6.19 -2.54 12.47
CA ILE A 59 -5.79 -1.18 12.10
C ILE A 59 -6.79 -0.14 12.65
N GLN A 60 -8.10 -0.44 12.62
CA GLN A 60 -9.14 0.47 13.10
C GLN A 60 -8.98 0.85 14.58
N ARG A 61 -8.33 0.02 15.40
CA ARG A 61 -8.07 0.33 16.81
C ARG A 61 -6.96 1.36 17.00
N GLU A 62 -6.14 1.59 16.00
CA GLU A 62 -4.96 2.44 16.06
C GLU A 62 -5.20 3.82 15.42
N THR A 63 -6.36 4.06 14.80
CA THR A 63 -6.63 5.30 14.07
C THR A 63 -8.12 5.67 14.10
N ASN A 64 -8.40 6.97 13.98
CA ASN A 64 -9.76 7.49 13.83
C ASN A 64 -10.26 7.45 12.38
N LEU A 65 -9.37 7.19 11.41
CA LEU A 65 -9.76 7.07 10.02
C LEU A 65 -10.62 5.82 9.80
N PRO A 66 -11.63 5.87 8.91
CA PRO A 66 -12.37 4.68 8.51
C PRO A 66 -11.44 3.65 7.85
N VAL A 67 -11.51 2.42 8.35
CA VAL A 67 -10.78 1.27 7.81
C VAL A 67 -11.76 0.27 7.24
N ALA A 68 -11.56 -0.13 5.99
CA ALA A 68 -12.39 -1.12 5.32
C ALA A 68 -11.54 -2.13 4.54
N ALA A 69 -12.04 -3.36 4.41
CA ALA A 69 -11.54 -4.25 3.39
C ALA A 69 -11.88 -3.69 2.00
N ILE A 70 -11.00 -3.88 1.02
CA ILE A 70 -11.26 -3.46 -0.36
C ILE A 70 -12.44 -4.28 -0.90
N GLU A 71 -13.40 -3.60 -1.52
CA GLU A 71 -14.41 -4.20 -2.40
C GLU A 71 -14.03 -3.91 -3.86
N ASP A 72 -14.54 -4.68 -4.82
CA ASP A 72 -14.23 -4.46 -6.22
C ASP A 72 -14.83 -3.14 -6.75
N GLU A 73 -14.12 -2.52 -7.69
CA GLU A 73 -14.46 -1.24 -8.31
C GLU A 73 -14.63 -0.04 -7.35
N VAL A 74 -14.02 -0.08 -6.16
CA VAL A 74 -14.14 1.01 -5.17
C VAL A 74 -13.35 2.25 -5.59
N ALA A 75 -13.98 3.43 -5.52
CA ALA A 75 -13.29 4.70 -5.72
C ALA A 75 -12.44 5.03 -4.48
N VAL A 76 -11.22 5.50 -4.70
CA VAL A 76 -10.32 5.88 -3.59
C VAL A 76 -10.69 7.26 -3.07
N GLU A 77 -10.94 7.36 -1.76
CA GLU A 77 -11.26 8.60 -1.07
C GLU A 77 -10.14 9.00 -0.08
N PRO A 78 -9.77 10.28 0.02
CA PRO A 78 -8.82 10.73 1.04
C PRO A 78 -9.39 10.48 2.45
N GLY A 79 -8.49 10.30 3.42
CA GLY A 79 -8.86 10.01 4.80
C GLY A 79 -9.38 8.59 5.03
N HIS A 80 -9.21 7.68 4.07
CA HIS A 80 -9.63 6.28 4.18
C HIS A 80 -8.44 5.33 4.13
N ILE A 81 -8.59 4.20 4.83
CA ILE A 81 -7.65 3.09 4.82
C ILE A 81 -8.34 1.87 4.24
N TYR A 82 -7.82 1.37 3.13
CA TYR A 82 -8.32 0.21 2.43
C TYR A 82 -7.35 -0.96 2.61
N VAL A 83 -7.86 -2.12 3.03
CA VAL A 83 -7.04 -3.30 3.31
C VAL A 83 -7.35 -4.39 2.31
N LEU A 84 -6.32 -4.93 1.65
CA LEU A 84 -6.47 -6.04 0.71
C LEU A 84 -7.03 -7.29 1.42
N PRO A 85 -8.20 -7.83 0.99
CA PRO A 85 -8.70 -9.09 1.52
C PRO A 85 -7.82 -10.28 1.11
N PRO A 86 -7.78 -11.36 1.92
CA PRO A 86 -7.10 -12.60 1.55
C PRO A 86 -7.63 -13.20 0.25
N GLY A 87 -6.74 -13.78 -0.57
CA GLY A 87 -7.15 -14.48 -1.81
C GLY A 87 -7.28 -13.57 -3.03
N TYR A 88 -6.92 -12.28 -2.91
CA TYR A 88 -6.99 -11.31 -4.00
C TYR A 88 -5.66 -10.58 -4.22
N ASN A 89 -5.47 -10.10 -5.44
CA ASN A 89 -4.61 -8.97 -5.77
C ASN A 89 -5.48 -7.72 -5.91
N VAL A 90 -4.85 -6.55 -5.79
CA VAL A 90 -5.47 -5.26 -6.09
C VAL A 90 -4.65 -4.48 -7.10
N GLU A 91 -5.33 -3.79 -8.00
CA GLU A 91 -4.75 -2.84 -8.95
C GLU A 91 -5.56 -1.54 -8.91
N LEU A 92 -4.90 -0.41 -9.16
CA LEU A 92 -5.58 0.85 -9.45
C LEU A 92 -5.83 0.96 -10.96
N GLU A 93 -7.10 0.97 -11.37
CA GLU A 93 -7.54 1.07 -12.76
C GLU A 93 -8.68 2.10 -12.83
N ASP A 94 -8.63 3.07 -13.75
CA ASP A 94 -9.65 4.12 -13.90
C ASP A 94 -9.99 4.85 -12.57
N ASN A 95 -8.97 5.09 -11.75
CA ASN A 95 -9.07 5.69 -10.40
C ASN A 95 -9.89 4.86 -9.39
N ARG A 96 -10.02 3.55 -9.62
CA ARG A 96 -10.72 2.62 -8.75
C ARG A 96 -9.82 1.45 -8.37
N LEU A 97 -9.96 0.97 -7.14
CA LEU A 97 -9.36 -0.28 -6.70
C LEU A 97 -10.13 -1.44 -7.33
N ARG A 98 -9.41 -2.31 -8.03
CA ARG A 98 -9.95 -3.49 -8.69
C ARG A 98 -9.40 -4.72 -8.01
N LEU A 99 -10.28 -5.60 -7.58
CA LEU A 99 -9.86 -6.90 -7.06
C LEU A 99 -9.73 -7.91 -8.18
N ARG A 100 -8.69 -8.73 -8.08
CA ARG A 100 -8.44 -9.87 -8.98
C ARG A 100 -8.23 -11.10 -8.12
N GLU A 101 -9.03 -12.14 -8.31
CA GLU A 101 -8.86 -13.40 -7.60
C GLU A 101 -7.48 -14.00 -7.88
N LEU A 102 -6.80 -14.43 -6.82
CA LEU A 102 -5.52 -15.12 -6.94
C LEU A 102 -5.75 -16.51 -7.52
N THR A 103 -5.43 -16.68 -8.80
CA THR A 103 -5.53 -17.99 -9.46
C THR A 103 -4.27 -18.84 -9.28
N ARG A 104 -3.09 -18.23 -9.05
CA ARG A 104 -1.76 -18.87 -8.86
C ARG A 104 -0.81 -17.92 -8.10
N ASN A 105 0.21 -18.48 -7.43
CA ASN A 105 1.35 -17.85 -6.73
C ASN A 105 1.19 -16.40 -6.22
N PHE A 106 1.37 -16.23 -4.91
CA PHE A 106 1.48 -14.96 -4.15
C PHE A 106 2.64 -14.03 -4.56
N ALA A 107 3.39 -14.37 -5.60
CA ALA A 107 4.59 -13.61 -5.93
C ALA A 107 4.15 -12.27 -6.52
N ASN A 108 4.56 -11.17 -5.89
CA ASN A 108 4.59 -9.82 -6.44
C ASN A 108 3.27 -9.03 -6.29
N THR A 109 2.45 -9.33 -5.28
CA THR A 109 1.19 -8.58 -5.03
C THR A 109 1.48 -7.11 -4.76
N ILE A 110 2.50 -6.81 -3.95
CA ILE A 110 2.87 -5.44 -3.58
C ILE A 110 3.47 -4.73 -4.80
N ASP A 111 4.38 -5.40 -5.51
CA ASP A 111 4.96 -4.88 -6.74
C ASP A 111 3.88 -4.51 -7.77
N ASN A 112 2.97 -5.43 -8.08
CA ASN A 112 1.91 -5.20 -9.07
C ASN A 112 1.04 -3.99 -8.71
N PHE A 113 0.67 -3.86 -7.44
CA PHE A 113 -0.10 -2.70 -7.00
C PHE A 113 0.71 -1.40 -7.10
N PHE A 114 1.97 -1.38 -6.66
CA PHE A 114 2.83 -0.20 -6.78
C PHE A 114 3.06 0.20 -8.24
N TYR A 115 3.25 -0.75 -9.15
CA TYR A 115 3.27 -0.49 -10.59
C TYR A 115 1.98 0.14 -11.09
N SER A 116 0.82 -0.36 -10.65
CA SER A 116 -0.49 0.20 -11.02
C SER A 116 -0.67 1.63 -10.48
N LEU A 117 -0.19 1.92 -9.26
CA LEU A 117 -0.20 3.28 -8.69
C LEU A 117 0.70 4.22 -9.48
N ALA A 118 1.95 3.82 -9.75
CA ALA A 118 2.89 4.63 -10.52
C ALA A 118 2.31 4.97 -11.91
N THR A 119 1.66 4.00 -12.56
CA THR A 119 1.08 4.16 -13.89
C THR A 119 -0.17 5.05 -13.89
N ASN A 120 -1.06 4.92 -12.91
CA ASN A 120 -2.37 5.56 -12.92
C ASN A 120 -2.47 6.83 -12.06
N TRP A 121 -1.57 7.00 -11.08
CA TRP A 121 -1.58 8.11 -10.11
C TRP A 121 -0.30 8.96 -10.15
N GLY A 122 0.79 8.46 -10.73
CA GLY A 122 2.02 9.21 -11.03
C GLY A 122 2.74 9.73 -9.78
N GLU A 123 3.27 10.95 -9.85
CA GLU A 123 4.03 11.61 -8.76
C GLU A 123 3.26 11.78 -7.43
N LYS A 124 1.93 11.65 -7.44
CA LYS A 124 1.09 11.67 -6.24
C LYS A 124 1.02 10.31 -5.53
N THR A 125 1.92 9.40 -5.87
CA THR A 125 2.06 8.09 -5.25
C THR A 125 3.12 8.13 -4.17
N ILE A 126 2.80 7.53 -3.02
CA ILE A 126 3.79 7.16 -2.00
C ILE A 126 3.73 5.65 -1.86
N ALA A 127 4.86 4.97 -1.96
CA ALA A 127 4.97 3.54 -1.71
C ALA A 127 5.84 3.30 -0.48
N ILE A 128 5.37 2.45 0.44
CA ILE A 128 6.04 2.17 1.71
C ILE A 128 6.18 0.66 1.85
N ILE A 129 7.41 0.20 2.11
CA ILE A 129 7.70 -1.18 2.49
C ILE A 129 7.99 -1.25 3.99
N LEU A 130 7.25 -2.12 4.68
CA LEU A 130 7.41 -2.40 6.11
C LEU A 130 8.03 -3.79 6.34
N SER A 131 8.17 -4.16 7.62
CA SER A 131 8.67 -5.46 8.06
C SER A 131 8.09 -6.62 7.24
N GLY A 132 8.99 -7.50 6.79
CA GLY A 132 8.62 -8.61 5.93
C GLY A 132 9.80 -9.48 5.50
N THR A 133 9.45 -10.60 4.87
CA THR A 133 10.41 -11.51 4.23
C THR A 133 10.17 -11.54 2.72
N GLY A 134 11.23 -11.75 1.94
CA GLY A 134 11.17 -11.79 0.48
C GLY A 134 11.55 -10.45 -0.15
N GLU A 135 11.21 -10.29 -1.43
CA GLU A 135 11.60 -9.14 -2.27
C GLU A 135 10.38 -8.42 -2.87
N ASP A 136 9.15 -8.83 -2.51
CA ASP A 136 7.93 -8.24 -3.04
C ASP A 136 7.80 -6.77 -2.62
N GLY A 137 7.62 -5.90 -3.60
CA GLY A 137 7.55 -4.45 -3.47
C GLY A 137 8.84 -3.74 -3.86
N GLN A 138 9.94 -4.48 -4.05
CA GLN A 138 11.22 -3.94 -4.49
C GLN A 138 11.12 -3.28 -5.88
N GLU A 139 10.56 -3.99 -6.87
CA GLU A 139 10.43 -3.47 -8.23
C GLU A 139 9.36 -2.37 -8.32
N GLY A 140 8.30 -2.50 -7.52
CA GLY A 140 7.24 -1.52 -7.38
C GLY A 140 7.73 -0.18 -6.84
N LEU A 141 8.59 -0.18 -5.81
CA LEU A 141 9.22 1.05 -5.32
C LEU A 141 10.04 1.73 -6.41
N GLN A 142 10.76 0.96 -7.23
CA GLN A 142 11.48 1.49 -8.37
C GLN A 142 10.55 2.16 -9.38
N ALA A 143 9.40 1.55 -9.66
CA ALA A 143 8.40 2.14 -10.55
C ALA A 143 7.88 3.48 -10.02
N VAL A 144 7.57 3.54 -8.72
CA VAL A 144 7.09 4.77 -8.06
C VAL A 144 8.14 5.88 -8.08
N SER A 145 9.39 5.58 -7.74
CA SER A 145 10.48 6.55 -7.78
C SER A 145 10.71 7.10 -9.21
N ARG A 146 10.67 6.23 -10.23
CA ARG A 146 10.87 6.63 -11.64
C ARG A 146 9.82 7.62 -12.17
N VAL A 147 8.61 7.63 -11.60
CA VAL A 147 7.55 8.57 -11.98
C VAL A 147 7.52 9.83 -11.10
N GLY A 148 8.52 10.01 -10.22
CA GLY A 148 8.61 11.15 -9.29
C GLY A 148 7.72 11.01 -8.06
N GLY A 149 7.20 9.82 -7.78
CA GLY A 149 6.57 9.51 -6.50
C GLY A 149 7.61 9.28 -5.39
N ILE A 150 7.13 9.06 -4.17
CA ILE A 150 7.99 8.86 -2.99
C ILE A 150 8.07 7.37 -2.67
N ALA A 151 9.28 6.85 -2.47
CA ALA A 151 9.54 5.46 -2.16
C ALA A 151 10.20 5.35 -0.79
N LEU A 152 9.50 4.81 0.21
CA LEU A 152 9.99 4.66 1.58
C LEU A 152 10.17 3.18 1.94
N SER A 153 11.19 2.90 2.73
CA SER A 153 11.41 1.59 3.34
C SER A 153 11.59 1.76 4.85
N GLN A 154 10.98 0.87 5.63
CA GLN A 154 11.18 0.84 7.07
C GLN A 154 12.66 0.63 7.38
N SER A 155 13.23 1.41 8.31
CA SER A 155 14.59 1.16 8.79
C SER A 155 14.72 -0.29 9.28
N PRO A 156 15.70 -1.06 8.77
CA PRO A 156 15.93 -2.46 9.16
C PRO A 156 16.05 -2.65 10.67
N GLU A 157 16.66 -1.69 11.37
CA GLU A 157 16.83 -1.69 12.84
C GLU A 157 15.51 -1.73 13.62
N THR A 158 14.42 -1.27 13.00
CA THR A 158 13.08 -1.24 13.60
C THR A 158 12.15 -2.32 13.05
N ALA A 159 12.58 -3.04 12.01
CA ALA A 159 11.81 -4.11 11.39
C ALA A 159 11.97 -5.40 12.20
N GLN A 160 10.87 -6.10 12.47
CA GLN A 160 10.96 -7.43 13.09
C GLN A 160 11.57 -8.45 12.12
N PHE A 161 11.28 -8.27 10.83
CA PHE A 161 11.87 -9.03 9.72
C PHE A 161 12.37 -8.03 8.68
N GLU A 162 13.69 -8.03 8.49
CA GLU A 162 14.39 -6.98 7.76
C GLU A 162 14.64 -7.29 6.28
N THR A 163 14.36 -8.52 5.82
CA THR A 163 14.73 -8.94 4.45
C THR A 163 14.04 -8.09 3.39
N MET A 164 12.73 -7.87 3.52
CA MET A 164 11.96 -7.08 2.54
C MET A 164 12.36 -5.58 2.57
N PRO A 165 12.50 -4.93 3.75
CA PRO A 165 13.07 -3.58 3.80
C PRO A 165 14.50 -3.45 3.24
N ASN A 166 15.39 -4.41 3.52
CA ASN A 166 16.76 -4.41 3.03
C ASN A 166 16.84 -4.57 1.50
N SER A 167 15.97 -5.42 0.94
CA SER A 167 15.85 -5.61 -0.51
C SER A 167 15.48 -4.30 -1.22
N ALA A 168 14.54 -3.53 -0.64
CA ALA A 168 14.19 -2.20 -1.13
C ALA A 168 15.35 -1.18 -1.02
N ILE A 169 16.06 -1.14 0.12
CA ILE A 169 17.18 -0.21 0.35
C ILE A 169 18.37 -0.52 -0.56
N GLY A 170 18.67 -1.80 -0.77
CA GLY A 170 19.82 -2.25 -1.57
C GLY A 170 19.82 -1.76 -3.02
N MET A 171 18.68 -1.32 -3.55
CA MET A 171 18.59 -0.71 -4.88
C MET A 171 18.97 0.78 -4.93
N GLY A 172 19.13 1.45 -3.79
CA GLY A 172 19.39 2.89 -3.71
C GLY A 172 18.19 3.75 -4.13
N ILE A 173 16.98 3.24 -3.91
CA ILE A 173 15.71 3.83 -4.38
C ILE A 173 14.85 4.36 -3.24
N ALA A 174 15.11 3.92 -2.00
CA ALA A 174 14.44 4.45 -0.83
C ALA A 174 14.92 5.88 -0.54
N ASP A 175 13.97 6.80 -0.40
CA ASP A 175 14.17 8.22 -0.08
C ASP A 175 14.47 8.47 1.41
#